data_AF-A0A2E6QWJ6-F1
#
_entry.id   AF-A0A2E6QWJ6-F1
#
_cell.length_a   1.000
_cell.length_b   1.000
_cell.length_c   1.000
_cell.angle_alpha   90.00
_cell.angle_beta   90.00
_cell.angle_gamma   90.00
#
_symmetry.space_group_name_H-M   'P 1'
#
loop_
_entity.id
_entity.type
_entity.pdbx_description
1 polymer ?
#
loop_
_entity_poly.entity_id
_entity_poly.type
_entity_poly.pdbx_seq_one_letter_code
_entity_poly.pdbx_strand_id
1 'polypeptide(L)'
;MNKFLTACFILCFFSCQTFNIKKTTAKNGSGQLIIYSNVDLEFANQKTSKIKTKIKISRDSISILGYHPLLGIELGRLLITDDRLEIKSSLTNNEKITHKTGGDKLNRLKKSLVSPKLKQDSSIYENNIIKLVFRDYLAMEGGFFPKKITCLYSPNQAGSKTKANISVEYKSIKKDL
;
A
#
# COMPACT_ATOMS: atom_id res chain seq x y z
N MET A 1 24.53 15.29 3.33
CA MET A 1 23.71 14.72 4.42
C MET A 1 22.37 14.13 3.98
N ASN A 2 21.60 14.72 3.05
CA ASN A 2 20.31 14.13 2.60
C ASN A 2 20.42 12.82 1.80
N LYS A 3 21.55 12.54 1.15
CA LYS A 3 21.77 11.30 0.37
C LYS A 3 22.04 10.07 1.24
N PHE A 4 22.54 10.28 2.47
CA PHE A 4 22.81 9.20 3.43
C PHE A 4 21.51 8.68 4.06
N LEU A 5 20.52 9.54 4.27
CA LEU A 5 19.19 9.15 4.78
C LEU A 5 18.39 8.32 3.76
N THR A 6 18.49 8.67 2.46
CA THR A 6 17.89 7.89 1.36
C THR A 6 18.59 6.53 1.20
N ALA A 7 19.92 6.49 1.31
CA ALA A 7 20.68 5.24 1.31
C ALA A 7 20.38 4.36 2.54
N CYS A 8 20.15 4.93 3.72
CA CYS A 8 19.69 4.20 4.91
C CYS A 8 18.26 3.67 4.73
N PHE A 9 17.37 4.37 4.01
CA PHE A 9 16.03 3.87 3.66
C PHE A 9 16.09 2.65 2.72
N ILE A 10 17.13 2.56 1.88
CA ILE A 10 17.37 1.44 0.93
C ILE A 10 18.08 0.26 1.62
N LEU A 11 19.05 0.52 2.52
CA LEU A 11 19.72 -0.52 3.32
C LEU A 11 18.80 -1.19 4.36
N CYS A 12 17.73 -0.51 4.80
CA CYS A 12 16.73 -1.05 5.74
C CYS A 12 15.90 -2.24 5.21
N PHE A 13 16.06 -2.65 3.94
CA PHE A 13 15.35 -3.80 3.36
C PHE A 13 16.23 -5.05 3.12
N PHE A 14 17.49 -5.06 3.57
CA PHE A 14 18.50 -6.07 3.18
C PHE A 14 18.81 -7.19 4.20
N SER A 15 18.06 -7.39 5.29
CA SER A 15 18.38 -8.49 6.23
C SER A 15 17.18 -9.37 6.61
N CYS A 16 16.77 -10.28 5.72
CA CYS A 16 16.38 -11.63 6.14
C CYS A 16 16.37 -12.65 4.97
N GLN A 17 16.69 -13.89 5.32
CA GLN A 17 17.43 -14.90 4.56
C GLN A 17 16.73 -15.58 3.36
N THR A 18 17.61 -16.13 2.52
CA THR A 18 17.44 -17.02 1.37
C THR A 18 16.63 -18.28 1.67
N PHE A 19 15.56 -18.55 0.91
CA PHE A 19 15.07 -19.91 0.65
C PHE A 19 14.61 -20.05 -0.80
N ASN A 20 15.15 -21.08 -1.46
CA ASN A 20 14.69 -21.63 -2.74
C ASN A 20 13.21 -22.03 -2.64
N ILE A 21 12.45 -21.93 -3.76
CA ILE A 21 11.45 -22.91 -4.27
C ILE A 21 10.50 -22.24 -5.29
N LYS A 22 9.99 -23.10 -6.18
CA LYS A 22 9.49 -22.98 -7.56
C LYS A 22 8.27 -22.07 -7.80
N LYS A 23 8.23 -21.49 -9.01
CA LYS A 23 7.10 -20.76 -9.62
C LYS A 23 5.84 -21.64 -9.68
N THR A 24 4.70 -21.12 -9.22
CA THR A 24 3.39 -21.74 -9.44
C THR A 24 2.49 -20.82 -10.24
N THR A 25 1.92 -21.36 -11.31
CA THR A 25 1.16 -20.70 -12.38
C THR A 25 -0.22 -20.23 -11.91
N ALA A 26 -0.58 -18.98 -12.25
CA ALA A 26 -1.86 -18.34 -11.89
C ALA A 26 -3.06 -18.94 -12.65
N LYS A 27 -4.22 -19.06 -11.98
CA LYS A 27 -5.52 -19.45 -12.57
C LYS A 27 -6.45 -18.25 -12.75
N ASN A 28 -7.13 -18.23 -13.90
CA ASN A 28 -8.03 -17.21 -14.45
C ASN A 28 -9.25 -16.86 -13.58
N GLY A 29 -9.57 -15.56 -13.53
CA GLY A 29 -10.79 -14.95 -12.96
C GLY A 29 -10.57 -13.43 -12.86
N SER A 30 -11.07 -12.68 -13.85
CA SER A 30 -10.60 -11.33 -14.23
C SER A 30 -11.44 -10.16 -13.70
N GLY A 31 -12.16 -10.31 -12.59
CA GLY A 31 -12.83 -9.16 -11.97
C GLY A 31 -11.80 -8.20 -11.35
N GLN A 32 -11.82 -6.93 -11.75
CA GLN A 32 -10.96 -5.87 -11.21
C GLN A 32 -11.80 -4.77 -10.54
N LEU A 33 -11.43 -4.41 -9.31
CA LEU A 33 -11.97 -3.24 -8.63
C LEU A 33 -11.03 -2.05 -8.84
N ILE A 34 -11.55 -0.95 -9.39
CA ILE A 34 -10.80 0.29 -9.60
C ILE A 34 -11.38 1.37 -8.69
N ILE A 35 -10.54 1.94 -7.83
CA ILE A 35 -10.89 2.96 -6.86
C ILE A 35 -10.12 4.24 -7.21
N TYR A 36 -10.83 5.35 -7.29
CA TYR A 36 -10.24 6.68 -7.43
C TYR A 36 -10.41 7.42 -6.11
N SER A 37 -9.33 7.98 -5.57
CA SER A 37 -9.33 8.69 -4.30
C SER A 37 -8.35 9.86 -4.29
N ASN A 38 -8.52 10.78 -3.35
CA ASN A 38 -7.46 11.68 -2.93
C ASN A 38 -6.88 11.14 -1.61
N VAL A 39 -5.57 11.21 -1.48
CA VAL A 39 -4.85 10.73 -0.30
C VAL A 39 -4.05 11.89 0.29
N ASP A 40 -4.23 12.10 1.60
CA ASP A 40 -3.42 12.98 2.42
C ASP A 40 -2.51 12.13 3.31
N LEU A 41 -1.21 12.36 3.23
CA LEU A 41 -0.23 11.69 4.09
C LEU A 41 0.29 12.69 5.14
N GLU A 42 0.30 12.25 6.39
CA GLU A 42 0.89 12.95 7.52
C GLU A 42 1.99 12.07 8.10
N PHE A 43 3.21 12.59 8.13
CA PHE A 43 4.40 11.90 8.62
C PHE A 43 5.12 12.78 9.64
N ALA A 44 5.38 12.29 10.86
CA ALA A 44 6.10 13.05 11.89
C ALA A 44 5.58 14.50 12.05
N ASN A 45 4.25 14.68 12.03
CA ASN A 45 3.53 15.97 12.09
C ASN A 45 3.74 16.91 10.88
N GLN A 46 4.35 16.43 9.79
CA GLN A 46 4.40 17.12 8.51
C GLN A 46 3.27 16.60 7.62
N LYS A 47 2.37 17.50 7.24
CA LYS A 47 1.27 17.21 6.31
C LYS A 47 1.73 17.43 4.88
N THR A 48 1.63 16.39 4.05
CA THR A 48 1.92 16.48 2.62
C THR A 48 0.71 17.01 1.85
N SER A 49 0.94 17.46 0.62
CA SER A 49 -0.12 17.86 -0.31
C SER A 49 -1.00 16.68 -0.72
N LYS A 50 -2.30 16.91 -0.97
CA LYS A 50 -3.21 15.91 -1.54
C LYS A 50 -2.65 15.26 -2.81
N ILE A 51 -2.57 13.93 -2.82
CA ILE A 51 -2.18 13.13 -3.99
C ILE A 51 -3.42 12.50 -4.58
N LYS A 52 -3.64 12.69 -5.89
CA LYS A 52 -4.68 11.96 -6.63
C LYS A 52 -4.21 10.52 -6.80
N THR A 53 -5.01 9.55 -6.39
CA THR A 53 -4.62 8.15 -6.32
C THR A 53 -5.61 7.27 -7.08
N LYS A 54 -5.07 6.30 -7.83
CA LYS A 54 -5.84 5.22 -8.46
C LYS A 54 -5.39 3.89 -7.86
N ILE A 55 -6.29 3.18 -7.20
CA ILE A 55 -6.05 1.86 -6.63
C ILE A 55 -6.77 0.84 -7.49
N LYS A 56 -6.05 -0.19 -7.93
CA LYS A 56 -6.55 -1.31 -8.71
C LYS A 56 -6.38 -2.57 -7.88
N ILE A 57 -7.46 -3.27 -7.58
CA ILE A 57 -7.44 -4.54 -6.85
C ILE A 57 -7.89 -5.63 -7.83
N SER A 58 -6.97 -6.53 -8.19
CA SER A 58 -7.25 -7.72 -8.99
C SER A 58 -7.25 -8.97 -8.10
N ARG A 59 -7.47 -10.14 -8.68
CA ARG A 59 -7.37 -11.43 -7.98
C ARG A 59 -5.99 -11.68 -7.36
N ASP A 60 -4.95 -11.30 -8.07
CA ASP A 60 -3.54 -11.63 -7.82
C ASP A 60 -2.68 -10.42 -7.42
N SER A 61 -3.24 -9.20 -7.46
CA SER A 61 -2.47 -8.01 -7.14
C SER A 61 -3.30 -6.86 -6.53
N ILE A 62 -2.59 -5.91 -5.92
CA ILE A 62 -3.06 -4.55 -5.65
C ILE A 62 -2.04 -3.61 -6.31
N SER A 63 -2.50 -2.73 -7.21
CA SER A 63 -1.67 -1.67 -7.79
C SER A 63 -2.17 -0.31 -7.35
N ILE A 64 -1.29 0.54 -6.83
CA ILE A 64 -1.59 1.90 -6.39
C ILE A 64 -0.76 2.85 -7.23
N LEU A 65 -1.40 3.81 -7.91
CA LEU A 65 -0.74 4.85 -8.68
C LEU A 65 -1.04 6.20 -8.06
N GLY A 66 0.00 6.98 -7.78
CA GLY A 66 -0.11 8.35 -7.29
C GLY A 66 0.17 9.36 -8.41
N TYR A 67 -0.63 10.42 -8.47
CA TYR A 67 -0.54 11.48 -9.47
C TYR A 67 -0.50 12.85 -8.80
N HIS A 68 0.26 13.76 -9.41
CA HIS A 68 0.28 15.15 -9.01
C HIS A 68 -1.12 15.77 -9.19
N PRO A 69 -1.68 16.47 -8.19
CA PRO A 69 -3.08 16.92 -8.22
C PRO A 69 -3.40 17.88 -9.37
N LEU A 70 -2.47 18.78 -9.72
CA LEU A 70 -2.61 19.76 -10.79
C LEU A 70 -2.10 19.24 -12.14
N LEU A 71 -0.82 18.85 -12.20
CA LEU A 71 -0.14 18.46 -13.43
C LEU A 71 -0.59 17.10 -14.00
N GLY A 72 -1.24 16.23 -13.22
CA GLY A 72 -1.66 14.91 -13.68
C GLY A 72 -0.51 13.92 -13.95
N ILE A 73 0.72 14.28 -13.62
CA ILE A 73 1.91 13.45 -13.82
C ILE A 73 1.94 12.32 -12.78
N GLU A 74 2.27 11.09 -13.21
CA GLU A 74 2.48 9.93 -12.32
C GLU A 74 3.70 10.18 -11.44
N LEU A 75 3.49 10.32 -10.12
CA LEU A 75 4.54 10.51 -9.12
C LEU A 75 5.22 9.18 -8.76
N GLY A 76 4.44 8.11 -8.77
CA GLY A 76 4.94 6.77 -8.49
C GLY A 76 3.84 5.72 -8.47
N ARG A 77 4.30 4.48 -8.38
CA ARG A 77 3.49 3.27 -8.42
C ARG A 77 3.97 2.26 -7.40
N LEU A 78 3.01 1.64 -6.73
CA LEU A 78 3.18 0.46 -5.90
C LEU A 78 2.43 -0.70 -6.56
N LEU A 79 3.06 -1.87 -6.64
CA LEU A 79 2.44 -3.13 -7.03
C LEU A 79 2.68 -4.16 -5.93
N ILE A 80 1.62 -4.73 -5.40
CA ILE A 80 1.66 -5.77 -4.38
C ILE A 80 1.07 -7.03 -4.99
N THR A 81 1.79 -8.13 -4.92
CA THR A 81 1.36 -9.47 -5.31
C THR A 81 1.58 -10.43 -4.13
N ASP A 82 1.21 -11.70 -4.26
CA ASP A 82 1.51 -12.68 -3.20
C ASP A 82 3.04 -12.85 -2.97
N ASP A 83 3.84 -12.76 -4.04
CA ASP A 83 5.27 -13.08 -4.01
C ASP A 83 6.19 -11.86 -3.92
N ARG A 84 5.70 -10.69 -4.35
CA ARG A 84 6.52 -9.48 -4.43
C ARG A 84 5.74 -8.19 -4.21
N LEU A 85 6.47 -7.20 -3.72
CA LEU A 85 6.12 -5.79 -3.67
C LEU A 85 7.09 -5.03 -4.57
N GLU A 86 6.57 -4.27 -5.53
CA GLU A 86 7.35 -3.41 -6.41
C GLU A 86 6.99 -1.94 -6.17
N ILE A 87 7.99 -1.11 -5.95
CA ILE A 87 7.86 0.35 -5.87
C ILE A 87 8.61 0.95 -7.06
N LYS A 88 7.94 1.83 -7.79
CA LYS A 88 8.54 2.65 -8.84
C LYS A 88 8.24 4.10 -8.53
N SER A 89 9.27 4.91 -8.34
CA SER A 89 9.15 6.36 -8.19
C SER A 89 9.52 7.02 -9.51
N SER A 90 8.70 7.95 -9.99
CA SER A 90 9.02 8.75 -11.17
C SER A 90 9.88 9.97 -10.81
N LEU A 91 9.93 10.33 -9.52
CA LEU A 91 10.65 11.51 -9.01
C LEU A 91 12.14 11.25 -8.77
N THR A 92 12.53 9.99 -8.59
CA THR A 92 13.91 9.56 -8.39
C THR A 92 14.29 8.65 -9.54
N ASN A 93 15.12 9.15 -10.47
CA ASN A 93 15.59 8.46 -11.69
C ASN A 93 15.52 6.92 -11.63
N ASN A 94 14.38 6.36 -12.08
CA ASN A 94 14.13 4.95 -12.40
C ASN A 94 14.53 3.88 -11.36
N GLU A 95 14.58 4.18 -10.06
CA GLU A 95 14.78 3.11 -9.07
C GLU A 95 13.49 2.26 -8.95
N LYS A 96 13.47 1.13 -9.66
CA LYS A 96 12.50 0.05 -9.42
C LYS A 96 13.02 -0.78 -8.26
N ILE A 97 12.38 -0.63 -7.10
CA ILE A 97 12.70 -1.44 -5.93
C ILE A 97 11.73 -2.61 -5.90
N THR A 98 12.25 -3.84 -5.92
CA THR A 98 11.45 -5.08 -5.86
C THR A 98 11.82 -5.87 -4.61
N HIS A 99 10.86 -6.06 -3.72
CA HIS A 99 11.00 -6.87 -2.52
C HIS A 99 10.17 -8.14 -2.65
N LYS A 100 10.70 -9.26 -2.16
CA LYS A 100 9.89 -10.46 -1.97
C LYS A 100 9.04 -10.28 -0.71
N THR A 101 7.72 -10.40 -0.85
CA THR A 101 6.81 -10.48 0.29
C THR A 101 6.90 -11.92 0.79
N GLY A 102 7.29 -12.14 2.04
CA GLY A 102 7.56 -13.47 2.61
C GLY A 102 6.32 -14.35 2.80
N GLY A 103 5.48 -14.50 1.76
CA GLY A 103 4.19 -15.18 1.85
C GLY A 103 3.12 -14.36 2.58
N ASP A 104 3.32 -13.04 2.74
CA ASP A 104 2.34 -12.14 3.31
C ASP A 104 1.05 -12.19 2.49
N LYS A 105 0.01 -12.83 3.04
CA LYS A 105 -1.20 -13.17 2.28
C LYS A 105 -1.88 -11.90 1.77
N LEU A 106 -1.71 -11.58 0.49
CA LEU A 106 -2.36 -10.48 -0.21
C LEU A 106 -3.87 -10.45 0.05
N ASN A 107 -4.49 -11.62 0.16
CA ASN A 107 -5.89 -11.78 0.51
C ASN A 107 -6.27 -11.22 1.89
N ARG A 108 -5.38 -11.29 2.88
CA ARG A 108 -5.60 -10.65 4.19
C ARG A 108 -5.56 -9.13 4.06
N LEU A 109 -4.60 -8.60 3.32
CA LEU A 109 -4.52 -7.17 3.04
C LEU A 109 -5.78 -6.68 2.30
N LYS A 110 -6.24 -7.41 1.28
CA LYS A 110 -7.50 -7.12 0.55
C LYS A 110 -8.71 -7.10 1.47
N LYS A 111 -8.86 -8.09 2.37
CA LYS A 111 -9.95 -8.15 3.36
C LYS A 111 -9.91 -7.03 4.40
N SER A 112 -8.74 -6.44 4.63
CA SER A 112 -8.59 -5.25 5.47
C SER A 112 -8.85 -3.96 4.68
N LEU A 113 -8.55 -3.92 3.39
CA LEU A 113 -8.78 -2.74 2.56
C LEU A 113 -10.25 -2.63 2.09
N VAL A 114 -10.90 -3.77 1.82
CA VAL A 114 -12.28 -3.87 1.37
C VAL A 114 -13.00 -4.88 2.25
N SER A 115 -13.98 -4.41 3.01
CA SER A 115 -14.82 -5.28 3.83
C SER A 115 -16.19 -5.46 3.20
N PRO A 116 -16.74 -6.68 3.10
CA PRO A 116 -18.10 -6.90 2.62
C PRO A 116 -19.17 -6.49 3.65
N LYS A 117 -18.77 -6.32 4.92
CA LYS A 117 -19.65 -5.90 6.02
C LYS A 117 -19.09 -4.67 6.71
N LEU A 118 -19.96 -3.82 7.25
CA LEU A 118 -19.55 -2.68 8.04
C LEU A 118 -18.75 -3.19 9.25
N LYS A 119 -17.49 -2.79 9.35
CA LYS A 119 -16.70 -3.05 10.56
C LYS A 119 -16.97 -1.89 11.50
N GLN A 120 -17.61 -2.19 12.63
CA GLN A 120 -17.82 -1.23 13.71
C GLN A 120 -16.49 -0.77 14.30
N ASP A 121 -15.47 -1.63 14.26
CA ASP A 121 -14.13 -1.38 14.79
C ASP A 121 -13.05 -1.22 13.71
N SER A 122 -11.82 -0.97 14.18
CA SER A 122 -10.62 -0.98 13.33
C SER A 122 -10.27 -2.37 12.80
N SER A 123 -9.69 -2.45 11.60
CA SER A 123 -9.01 -3.67 11.14
C SER A 123 -7.52 -3.51 11.22
N ILE A 124 -6.82 -4.60 11.54
CA ILE A 124 -5.37 -4.61 11.64
C ILE A 124 -4.83 -5.57 10.59
N TYR A 125 -3.86 -5.10 9.82
CA TYR A 125 -2.96 -5.94 9.05
C TYR A 125 -1.57 -5.76 9.65
N GLU A 126 -0.88 -6.85 9.94
CA GLU A 126 0.43 -6.81 10.57
C GLU A 126 1.30 -7.92 9.99
N ASN A 127 2.55 -7.56 9.69
CA ASN A 127 3.64 -8.49 9.42
C ASN A 127 4.84 -8.10 10.29
N ASN A 128 5.98 -8.77 10.09
CA ASN A 128 7.19 -8.55 10.91
C ASN A 128 7.78 -7.13 10.78
N ILE A 129 7.30 -6.31 9.85
CA ILE A 129 7.89 -5.02 9.46
C ILE A 129 6.90 -3.86 9.66
N ILE A 130 5.61 -4.09 9.34
CA ILE A 130 4.57 -3.07 9.25
C ILE A 130 3.33 -3.54 9.99
N LYS A 131 2.75 -2.63 10.77
CA LYS A 131 1.38 -2.72 11.27
C LYS A 131 0.54 -1.60 10.64
N LEU A 132 -0.51 -1.98 9.91
CA LEU A 132 -1.52 -1.09 9.34
C LEU A 132 -2.81 -1.20 10.16
N VAL A 133 -3.31 -0.06 10.62
CA VAL A 133 -4.60 0.03 11.32
C VAL A 133 -5.57 0.83 10.46
N PHE A 134 -6.60 0.16 9.97
CA PHE A 134 -7.66 0.71 9.11
C PHE A 134 -8.86 1.09 9.96
N ARG A 135 -9.36 2.33 9.83
CA ARG A 135 -10.43 2.89 10.66
C ARG A 135 -11.43 3.68 9.83
N ASP A 136 -12.55 4.01 10.48
CA ASP A 136 -13.59 4.90 9.98
C ASP A 136 -14.11 4.44 8.61
N TYR A 137 -14.63 3.21 8.54
CA TYR A 137 -15.09 2.63 7.28
C TYR A 137 -16.31 3.36 6.75
N LEU A 138 -16.27 3.71 5.46
CA LEU A 138 -17.37 4.31 4.71
C LEU A 138 -18.02 3.27 3.81
N ALA A 139 -19.35 3.25 3.79
CA ALA A 139 -20.11 2.45 2.81
C ALA A 139 -19.99 3.09 1.43
N MET A 140 -19.57 2.29 0.44
CA MET A 140 -19.51 2.69 -0.97
C MET A 140 -20.00 1.53 -1.85
N GLU A 141 -20.19 1.78 -3.13
CA GLU A 141 -20.54 0.71 -4.07
C GLU A 141 -19.49 -0.40 -4.05
N GLY A 142 -19.91 -1.63 -3.76
CA GLY A 142 -19.03 -2.79 -3.71
C GLY A 142 -18.37 -3.10 -2.37
N GLY A 143 -18.61 -2.31 -1.31
CA GLY A 143 -18.20 -2.69 0.06
C GLY A 143 -17.94 -1.50 0.98
N PHE A 144 -17.24 -1.78 2.07
CA PHE A 144 -16.84 -0.79 3.06
C PHE A 144 -15.35 -0.53 2.96
N PHE A 145 -14.97 0.75 2.93
CA PHE A 145 -13.60 1.20 2.68
C PHE A 145 -13.11 2.14 3.79
N PRO A 146 -11.86 1.99 4.27
CA PRO A 146 -11.36 2.74 5.41
C PRO A 146 -11.03 4.19 5.03
N LYS A 147 -11.50 5.18 5.81
CA LYS A 147 -11.14 6.60 5.59
C LYS A 147 -9.81 6.98 6.21
N LYS A 148 -9.34 6.22 7.22
CA LYS A 148 -8.06 6.46 7.89
C LYS A 148 -7.24 5.18 7.95
N ILE A 149 -5.95 5.29 7.64
CA ILE A 149 -4.98 4.21 7.74
C ILE A 149 -3.79 4.73 8.54
N THR A 150 -3.51 4.13 9.69
CA THR A 150 -2.29 4.40 10.44
C THR A 150 -1.28 3.31 10.14
N CYS A 151 -0.13 3.71 9.59
CA CYS A 151 1.01 2.83 9.37
C CYS A 151 2.01 3.02 10.51
N LEU A 152 2.33 1.93 11.20
CA LEU A 152 3.40 1.84 12.17
C LEU A 152 4.48 0.95 11.58
N TYR A 153 5.62 1.55 11.26
CA TYR A 153 6.81 0.87 10.79
C TYR A 153 7.78 0.73 11.95
N SER A 154 8.22 -0.50 12.21
CA SER A 154 9.16 -0.78 13.31
C SER A 154 10.21 -1.76 12.81
N PRO A 155 11.28 -1.28 12.16
CA PRO A 155 12.36 -2.15 11.73
C PRO A 155 13.04 -2.70 12.99
N ASN A 156 12.94 -4.00 13.23
CA ASN A 156 13.62 -4.74 14.28
C ASN A 156 13.55 -4.11 15.69
N GLN A 157 12.36 -4.10 16.32
CA GLN A 157 12.04 -3.88 17.76
C GLN A 157 12.83 -2.86 18.64
N ALA A 158 13.83 -2.13 18.16
CA ALA A 158 14.90 -1.60 19.01
C ALA A 158 15.33 -0.15 18.73
N GLY A 159 14.60 0.69 17.98
CA GLY A 159 15.10 2.08 17.89
C GLY A 159 14.33 3.21 17.24
N SER A 160 13.27 3.00 16.47
CA SER A 160 12.43 4.12 15.99
C SER A 160 11.12 3.60 15.40
N LYS A 161 10.01 3.84 16.09
CA LYS A 161 8.68 3.59 15.54
C LYS A 161 8.33 4.76 14.64
N THR A 162 8.38 4.54 13.34
CA THR A 162 7.94 5.53 12.37
C THR A 162 6.43 5.40 12.20
N LYS A 163 5.71 6.49 12.47
CA LYS A 163 4.25 6.56 12.32
C LYS A 163 3.89 7.47 11.17
N ALA A 164 3.07 6.95 10.26
CA ALA A 164 2.42 7.72 9.22
C ALA A 164 0.90 7.57 9.33
N ASN A 165 0.17 8.67 9.22
CA ASN A 165 -1.28 8.66 9.07
C ASN A 165 -1.64 8.97 7.62
N ILE A 166 -2.57 8.19 7.08
CA ILE A 166 -3.06 8.32 5.72
C ILE A 166 -4.56 8.56 5.82
N SER A 167 -5.02 9.70 5.32
CA SER A 167 -6.44 9.99 5.17
C SER A 167 -6.85 9.78 3.71
N VAL A 168 -7.94 9.05 3.49
CA VAL A 168 -8.40 8.65 2.16
C VAL A 168 -9.78 9.25 1.91
N GLU A 169 -9.88 10.03 0.84
CA GLU A 169 -11.13 10.60 0.34
C GLU A 169 -11.52 9.89 -0.96
N TYR A 170 -12.44 8.94 -0.88
CA TYR A 170 -12.92 8.18 -2.04
C TYR A 170 -13.77 9.07 -2.97
N LYS A 171 -13.49 9.00 -4.28
CA LYS A 171 -14.21 9.74 -5.32
C LYS A 171 -15.11 8.85 -6.16
N SER A 172 -14.63 7.68 -6.57
CA SER A 172 -15.45 6.70 -7.30
C SER A 172 -14.86 5.30 -7.18
N ILE A 173 -15.73 4.30 -7.35
CA ILE A 173 -15.37 2.88 -7.37
C ILE A 173 -16.04 2.28 -8.61
N LYS A 174 -15.26 1.55 -9.42
CA LYS A 174 -15.72 0.88 -10.63
C LYS A 174 -15.35 -0.60 -10.54
N LYS A 175 -16.27 -1.46 -10.96
CA LYS A 175 -16.02 -2.89 -11.14
C LYS A 175 -15.89 -3.17 -12.62
N ASP A 176 -14.71 -3.55 -13.06
CA ASP A 176 -14.53 -4.16 -14.37
C ASP A 176 -14.80 -5.66 -14.19
N LEU A 177 -15.93 -6.11 -14.71
CA LEU A 177 -16.39 -7.50 -14.68
C LEU A 177 -15.70 -8.32 -15.78
#